data_AF-A0A433IZ40-F1
#
_entry.id   AF-A0A433IZ40-F1
#
_cell.length_a   1.000
_cell.length_b   1.000
_cell.length_c   1.000
_cell.angle_alpha   90.00
_cell.angle_beta   90.00
_cell.angle_gamma   90.00
#
_symmetry.space_group_name_H-M   'P 1'
#
loop_
_entity.id
_entity.type
_entity.pdbx_description
1 polymer ?
#
loop_
_entity_poly.entity_id
_entity_poly.type
_entity_poly.pdbx_seq_one_letter_code
_entity_poly.pdbx_strand_id
1 'polypeptide(L)'
;MSVLAALTAHYARLERRHDVAPFGYSRETIAFGLVLAADGEPVACDDLRLGGRAPGRGQALTVPRSVKRSGIRPPPFFLWDNSRHVLGLGRSAEGGEPAAYAARADAFRAWHERLLAGTEDPGLRTLLRFLRHWTRERFAEPPFSPALLDRTLAFRLAGDTDAAGRPRFLHDRPAARALWEVHAANGNRPDAVCLVSGRTAPIARLHPAIKGVSGARETGASLVSFYQAAFTSHGKRQGDNAPVSEAAAFQYGAALNALLAPGSGCRLRIGDTSTVFWADAAVHGEAAARQVEALVAAVLLPTGPPDRQRDGGDRPDPVRSWDWLDAPSAGRAAALGVEPEVRVCILGLAPNGPRLSVRFWQVLTAGALLERLAAHWDDLRLEPPAWKRPPAPAALLYALARQGRPETIPSQLAGELMRAILTGGRYPRTLLTAVIQRLRAGEPPDGPRAALCKAILQREARLHRRGVADPSTNPIQGVPVSLDRTESD
;
A
#
# COMPACT_ATOMS: atom_id res chain seq x y z
N MET A 1 13.22 13.96 -0.82
CA MET A 1 13.08 12.51 -0.50
C MET A 1 12.26 11.83 -1.60
N SER A 2 12.71 10.70 -2.14
CA SER A 2 11.97 9.95 -3.17
C SER A 2 10.83 9.12 -2.57
N VAL A 3 9.87 8.68 -3.40
CA VAL A 3 8.75 7.81 -2.99
C VAL A 3 9.27 6.53 -2.33
N LEU A 4 10.25 5.88 -2.96
CA LEU A 4 10.81 4.62 -2.47
C LEU A 4 11.50 4.81 -1.11
N ALA A 5 12.30 5.87 -0.95
CA ALA A 5 12.96 6.18 0.32
C ALA A 5 11.95 6.46 1.44
N ALA A 6 10.89 7.21 1.15
CA ALA A 6 9.86 7.52 2.13
C ALA A 6 9.07 6.27 2.57
N LEU A 7 8.74 5.38 1.64
CA LEU A 7 8.10 4.10 1.93
C LEU A 7 9.03 3.16 2.71
N THR A 8 10.31 3.11 2.34
CA THR A 8 11.34 2.34 3.08
C THR A 8 11.50 2.86 4.52
N ALA A 9 11.46 4.17 4.73
CA ALA A 9 11.48 4.73 6.09
C ALA A 9 10.20 4.37 6.87
N HIS A 10 9.03 4.43 6.22
CA HIS A 10 7.75 4.07 6.83
C HIS A 10 7.68 2.58 7.22
N TYR A 11 8.33 1.69 6.46
CA TYR A 11 8.42 0.27 6.79
C TYR A 11 8.92 0.04 8.23
N ALA A 12 9.95 0.77 8.68
CA ALA A 12 10.49 0.59 10.03
C ALA A 12 9.48 0.96 11.14
N ARG A 13 8.53 1.87 10.87
CA ARG A 13 7.40 2.15 11.78
C ARG A 13 6.41 0.98 11.80
N LEU A 14 6.07 0.45 10.62
CA LEU A 14 5.14 -0.67 10.50
C LEU A 14 5.70 -1.97 11.10
N GLU A 15 7.00 -2.22 10.93
CA GLU A 15 7.68 -3.40 11.47
C GLU A 15 7.67 -3.40 13.00
N ARG A 16 7.98 -2.26 13.64
CA ARG A 16 7.89 -2.09 15.10
C ARG A 16 6.48 -2.31 15.65
N ARG A 17 5.45 -2.04 14.83
CA ARG A 17 4.04 -2.29 15.15
C ARG A 17 3.58 -3.71 14.80
N HIS A 18 4.46 -4.53 14.23
CA HIS A 18 4.15 -5.85 13.69
C HIS A 18 3.08 -5.86 12.57
N ASP A 19 2.85 -4.73 11.92
CA ASP A 19 1.86 -4.57 10.84
C ASP A 19 2.36 -5.15 9.51
N VAL A 20 3.68 -5.31 9.35
CA VAL A 20 4.34 -5.91 8.19
C VAL A 20 5.28 -7.04 8.61
N ALA A 21 5.58 -7.96 7.69
CA ALA A 21 6.57 -9.00 7.92
C ALA A 21 8.00 -8.43 7.86
N PRO A 22 8.93 -8.94 8.70
CA PRO A 22 10.35 -8.59 8.66
C PRO A 22 11.01 -8.96 7.33
N PHE A 23 12.14 -8.35 7.01
CA PHE A 23 12.90 -8.71 5.80
C PHE A 23 13.26 -10.20 5.80
N GLY A 24 13.14 -10.84 4.64
CA GLY A 24 13.27 -12.30 4.51
C GLY A 24 11.99 -13.07 4.84
N TYR A 25 10.93 -12.45 5.36
CA TYR A 25 9.68 -13.14 5.71
C TYR A 25 8.50 -12.67 4.85
N SER A 26 7.41 -13.43 4.86
CA SER A 26 6.12 -13.08 4.26
C SER A 26 4.97 -13.57 5.14
N ARG A 27 3.81 -12.88 5.09
CA ARG A 27 2.57 -13.39 5.69
C ARG A 27 1.89 -14.33 4.71
N GLU A 28 1.78 -15.60 5.08
CA GLU A 28 1.21 -16.67 4.24
C GLU A 28 0.14 -17.44 4.99
N THR A 29 -0.83 -17.97 4.26
CA THR A 29 -1.93 -18.76 4.83
C THR A 29 -1.50 -20.22 4.99
N ILE A 30 -1.34 -20.67 6.23
CA ILE A 30 -0.97 -22.04 6.59
C ILE A 30 -2.21 -22.80 7.05
N ALA A 31 -2.52 -23.91 6.39
CA ALA A 31 -3.72 -24.69 6.67
C ALA A 31 -3.51 -25.68 7.82
N PHE A 32 -2.31 -26.23 7.96
CA PHE A 32 -2.03 -27.28 8.94
C PHE A 32 -0.66 -27.12 9.60
N GLY A 33 -0.58 -27.47 10.89
CA GLY A 33 0.67 -27.59 11.64
C GLY A 33 1.01 -29.05 11.91
N LEU A 34 2.04 -29.59 11.27
CA LEU A 34 2.52 -30.95 11.53
C LEU A 34 3.36 -30.96 12.81
N VAL A 35 2.89 -31.66 13.83
CA VAL A 35 3.55 -31.79 15.13
C VAL A 35 4.42 -33.03 15.15
N LEU A 36 5.71 -32.84 15.35
CA LEU A 36 6.71 -33.90 15.35
C LEU A 36 7.19 -34.18 16.77
N ALA A 37 7.31 -35.46 17.14
CA ALA A 37 7.98 -35.89 18.35
C ALA A 37 9.51 -35.77 18.23
N ALA A 38 10.22 -35.94 19.35
CA ALA A 38 11.67 -35.79 19.39
C ALA A 38 12.41 -36.76 18.44
N ASP A 39 11.87 -37.94 18.19
CA ASP A 39 12.40 -38.95 17.25
C ASP A 39 12.16 -38.62 15.77
N GLY A 40 11.32 -37.62 15.45
CA GLY A 40 10.92 -37.30 14.08
C GLY A 40 9.58 -37.90 13.67
N GLU A 41 8.91 -38.62 14.56
CA GLU A 41 7.61 -39.22 14.27
C GLU A 41 6.50 -38.16 14.30
N PRO A 42 5.61 -38.11 13.29
CA PRO A 42 4.47 -37.21 13.28
C PRO A 42 3.42 -37.70 14.29
N VAL A 43 3.17 -36.93 15.34
CA VAL A 43 2.23 -37.32 16.42
C VAL A 43 0.86 -36.66 16.31
N ALA A 44 0.80 -35.48 15.69
CA ALA A 44 -0.46 -34.77 15.47
C ALA A 44 -0.39 -33.87 14.23
N CYS A 45 -1.56 -33.49 13.72
CA CYS A 45 -1.71 -32.49 12.67
C CYS A 45 -2.76 -31.47 13.12
N ASP A 46 -2.29 -30.31 13.56
CA ASP A 46 -3.15 -29.21 14.02
C ASP A 46 -3.86 -28.59 12.80
N ASP A 47 -5.20 -28.56 12.82
CA ASP A 47 -5.98 -27.87 11.80
C ASP A 47 -6.05 -26.36 12.10
N LEU A 48 -5.41 -25.56 11.25
CA LEU A 48 -5.32 -24.10 11.40
C LEU A 48 -6.35 -23.36 10.54
N ARG A 49 -7.29 -24.07 9.91
CA ARG A 49 -8.34 -23.45 9.10
C ARG A 49 -9.39 -22.81 10.00
N LEU A 50 -9.60 -21.50 9.84
CA LEU A 50 -10.61 -20.76 10.60
C LEU A 50 -12.03 -21.15 10.12
N GLY A 51 -12.85 -21.68 11.04
CA GLY A 51 -14.26 -22.03 10.81
C GLY A 51 -14.46 -23.47 10.33
N GLY A 52 -15.13 -24.28 11.16
CA GLY A 52 -15.42 -25.69 10.87
C GLY A 52 -16.11 -25.91 9.51
N ARG A 53 -15.67 -26.97 8.82
CA ARG A 53 -16.26 -27.64 7.64
C ARG A 53 -16.55 -26.82 6.36
N ALA A 54 -16.44 -25.50 6.34
CA ALA A 54 -16.29 -24.72 5.09
C ALA A 54 -14.82 -24.73 4.64
N PRO A 55 -14.46 -24.38 3.38
CA PRO A 55 -13.06 -24.21 2.98
C PRO A 55 -12.47 -22.95 3.64
N GLY A 56 -12.29 -23.03 4.96
CA GLY A 56 -11.65 -22.01 5.79
C GLY A 56 -10.28 -21.72 5.23
N ARG A 57 -10.01 -20.44 4.99
CA ARG A 57 -8.65 -19.97 4.72
C ARG A 57 -7.85 -20.28 6.00
N GLY A 58 -6.70 -20.94 5.86
CA GLY A 58 -5.79 -21.25 6.96
C GLY A 58 -5.44 -20.04 7.83
N GLN A 59 -4.66 -20.26 8.89
CA GLN A 59 -4.16 -19.18 9.72
C GLN A 59 -3.08 -18.39 8.97
N ALA A 60 -3.15 -17.06 9.01
CA ALA A 60 -2.10 -16.20 8.46
C ALA A 60 -0.89 -16.20 9.42
N LEU A 61 0.22 -16.81 8.99
CA LEU A 61 1.47 -16.89 9.75
C LEU A 61 2.58 -16.10 9.06
N THR A 62 3.53 -15.58 9.86
CA THR A 62 4.74 -14.93 9.33
C THR A 62 5.82 -15.98 9.14
N VAL A 63 6.05 -16.39 7.90
CA VAL A 63 6.93 -17.51 7.54
C VAL A 63 8.12 -17.03 6.69
N PRO A 64 9.21 -17.80 6.60
CA PRO A 64 10.29 -17.56 5.64
C PRO A 64 9.74 -17.33 4.23
N ARG A 65 10.22 -16.29 3.55
CA ARG A 65 9.59 -15.74 2.35
C ARG A 65 9.38 -16.80 1.26
N SER A 66 8.17 -16.83 0.70
CA SER A 66 7.85 -17.62 -0.49
C SER A 66 8.53 -17.05 -1.75
N VAL A 67 8.90 -17.92 -2.69
CA VAL A 67 9.42 -17.50 -4.00
C VAL A 67 8.44 -17.86 -5.11
N LYS A 68 8.41 -17.05 -6.18
CA LYS A 68 7.61 -17.38 -7.37
C LYS A 68 8.12 -18.69 -7.96
N ARG A 69 7.22 -19.65 -8.12
CA ARG A 69 7.50 -20.96 -8.71
C ARG A 69 7.38 -20.88 -10.22
N SER A 70 8.46 -21.18 -10.94
CA SER A 70 8.46 -21.34 -12.41
C SER A 70 9.28 -22.56 -12.79
N GLY A 71 8.86 -23.25 -13.86
CA GLY A 71 9.56 -24.42 -14.38
C GLY A 71 9.09 -25.78 -13.82
N ILE A 72 9.68 -26.85 -14.33
CA ILE A 72 9.29 -28.25 -14.08
C ILE A 72 9.64 -28.71 -12.66
N ARG A 73 10.71 -28.17 -12.07
CA ARG A 73 11.15 -28.42 -10.68
C ARG A 73 11.06 -27.15 -9.84
N PRO A 74 9.86 -26.81 -9.30
CA PRO A 74 9.70 -25.62 -8.48
C PRO A 74 10.52 -25.73 -7.18
N PRO A 75 11.12 -24.62 -6.71
CA PRO A 75 11.88 -24.62 -5.48
C PRO A 75 10.96 -24.78 -4.24
N PRO A 76 11.40 -25.55 -3.22
CA PRO A 76 10.71 -25.68 -1.94
C PRO A 76 10.78 -24.39 -1.12
N PHE A 77 9.90 -24.23 -0.12
CA PHE A 77 9.98 -23.14 0.86
C PHE A 77 10.55 -23.61 2.21
N PHE A 78 11.23 -22.73 2.92
CA PHE A 78 12.03 -23.10 4.11
C PHE A 78 11.13 -23.35 5.32
N LEU A 79 11.10 -24.58 5.83
CA LEU A 79 10.33 -25.03 7.01
C LEU A 79 8.80 -24.91 6.88
N TRP A 80 8.29 -24.76 5.66
CA TRP A 80 6.87 -24.85 5.34
C TRP A 80 6.72 -25.11 3.84
N ASP A 81 5.65 -25.74 3.39
CA ASP A 81 5.27 -25.81 1.96
C ASP A 81 3.88 -26.45 1.81
N ASN A 82 3.39 -26.63 0.59
CA ASN A 82 2.26 -27.51 0.33
C ASN A 82 2.65 -29.00 0.43
N SER A 83 1.66 -29.86 0.64
CA SER A 83 1.85 -31.32 0.74
C SER A 83 2.52 -31.96 -0.49
N ARG A 84 2.46 -31.35 -1.67
CA ARG A 84 3.20 -31.85 -2.85
C ARG A 84 4.71 -31.75 -2.69
N HIS A 85 5.21 -30.80 -1.89
CA HIS A 85 6.64 -30.68 -1.57
C HIS A 85 6.97 -31.32 -0.22
N VAL A 86 6.14 -31.14 0.81
CA VAL A 86 6.43 -31.70 2.14
C VAL A 86 6.30 -33.22 2.15
N LEU A 87 5.17 -33.74 1.64
CA LEU A 87 4.83 -35.17 1.71
C LEU A 87 5.05 -35.88 0.37
N GLY A 88 5.22 -35.13 -0.72
CA GLY A 88 5.28 -35.70 -2.06
C GLY A 88 3.92 -36.17 -2.58
N LEU A 89 2.81 -35.67 -2.03
CA LEU A 89 1.46 -36.13 -2.35
C LEU A 89 0.52 -34.96 -2.69
N GLY A 90 -0.39 -35.17 -3.63
CA GLY A 90 -1.46 -34.24 -4.00
C GLY A 90 -2.77 -34.95 -4.29
N ARG A 91 -3.84 -34.20 -4.53
CA ARG A 91 -5.13 -34.82 -4.92
C ARG A 91 -5.01 -35.46 -6.32
N SER A 92 -5.61 -36.63 -6.48
CA SER A 92 -5.77 -37.25 -7.80
C SER A 92 -6.73 -36.43 -8.67
N ALA A 93 -6.45 -36.34 -9.97
CA ALA A 93 -7.33 -35.69 -10.94
C ALA A 93 -8.56 -36.57 -11.29
N GLU A 94 -8.42 -37.89 -11.18
CA GLU A 94 -9.42 -38.88 -11.60
C GLU A 94 -10.16 -39.50 -10.41
N GLY A 95 -9.90 -39.01 -9.19
CA GLY A 95 -10.32 -39.67 -7.95
C GLY A 95 -9.40 -40.85 -7.59
N GLY A 96 -9.53 -41.37 -6.38
CA GLY A 96 -8.70 -42.49 -5.89
C GLY A 96 -7.41 -42.06 -5.17
N GLU A 97 -6.36 -42.89 -5.29
CA GLU A 97 -5.10 -42.76 -4.56
C GLU A 97 -4.41 -41.40 -4.77
N PRO A 98 -3.77 -40.80 -3.76
CA PRO A 98 -3.10 -39.51 -3.89
C PRO A 98 -2.01 -39.53 -4.98
N ALA A 99 -1.99 -38.49 -5.82
CA ALA A 99 -1.00 -38.35 -6.88
C ALA A 99 0.40 -38.11 -6.30
N ALA A 100 1.40 -38.86 -6.79
CA ALA A 100 2.77 -38.79 -6.30
C ALA A 100 3.62 -37.70 -6.97
N TYR A 101 4.40 -37.00 -6.17
CA TYR A 101 5.31 -35.92 -6.53
C TYR A 101 6.70 -36.12 -5.89
N ALA A 102 7.25 -37.33 -6.00
CA ALA A 102 8.51 -37.73 -5.35
C ALA A 102 9.66 -36.72 -5.57
N ALA A 103 9.87 -36.27 -6.82
CA ALA A 103 10.92 -35.30 -7.15
C ALA A 103 10.82 -33.97 -6.37
N ARG A 104 9.61 -33.55 -5.95
CA ARG A 104 9.42 -32.36 -5.12
C ARG A 104 9.74 -32.62 -3.66
N ALA A 105 9.36 -33.78 -3.13
CA ALA A 105 9.74 -34.23 -1.79
C ALA A 105 11.25 -34.41 -1.65
N ASP A 106 11.89 -35.03 -2.64
CA ASP A 106 13.35 -35.21 -2.67
C ASP A 106 14.07 -33.86 -2.69
N ALA A 107 13.59 -32.91 -3.50
CA ALA A 107 14.13 -31.56 -3.53
C ALA A 107 13.94 -30.81 -2.20
N PHE A 108 12.78 -30.96 -1.56
CA PHE A 108 12.50 -30.40 -0.23
C PHE A 108 13.45 -30.98 0.82
N ARG A 109 13.59 -32.31 0.86
CA ARG A 109 14.50 -33.03 1.76
C ARG A 109 15.95 -32.63 1.55
N ALA A 110 16.49 -32.77 0.34
CA ALA A 110 17.89 -32.52 0.04
C ALA A 110 18.30 -31.06 0.28
N TRP A 111 17.37 -30.12 0.13
CA TRP A 111 17.62 -28.73 0.48
C TRP A 111 17.70 -28.49 1.99
N HIS A 112 16.75 -29.03 2.76
CA HIS A 112 16.80 -28.93 4.23
C HIS A 112 17.98 -29.69 4.82
N GLU A 113 18.35 -30.87 4.31
CA GLU A 113 19.54 -31.61 4.76
C GLU A 113 20.82 -30.81 4.59
N ARG A 114 20.96 -30.06 3.49
CA ARG A 114 22.12 -29.19 3.27
C ARG A 114 22.08 -27.95 4.16
N LEU A 115 20.94 -27.27 4.25
CA LEU A 115 20.84 -25.99 4.95
C LEU A 115 20.88 -26.15 6.48
N LEU A 116 20.38 -27.28 6.98
CA LEU A 116 20.37 -27.62 8.41
C LEU A 116 21.57 -28.49 8.82
N ALA A 117 22.54 -28.70 7.93
CA ALA A 117 23.75 -29.45 8.25
C ALA A 117 24.50 -28.78 9.41
N GLY A 118 24.84 -29.55 10.45
CA GLY A 118 25.55 -29.05 11.61
C GLY A 118 24.71 -28.25 12.62
N THR A 119 23.37 -28.22 12.48
CA THR A 119 22.51 -27.60 13.51
C THR A 119 22.48 -28.42 14.79
N GLU A 120 22.56 -27.75 15.94
CA GLU A 120 22.36 -28.33 17.27
C GLU A 120 20.92 -28.20 17.78
N ASP A 121 20.07 -27.44 17.07
CA ASP A 121 18.70 -27.18 17.50
C ASP A 121 17.83 -28.45 17.46
N PRO A 122 17.17 -28.84 18.56
CA PRO A 122 16.43 -30.10 18.64
C PRO A 122 15.23 -30.15 17.69
N GLY A 123 14.54 -29.03 17.47
CA GLY A 123 13.41 -28.94 16.55
C GLY A 123 13.82 -29.13 15.09
N LEU A 124 14.92 -28.49 14.69
CA LEU A 124 15.47 -28.64 13.33
C LEU A 124 16.02 -30.05 13.08
N ARG A 125 16.65 -30.67 14.08
CA ARG A 125 17.07 -32.09 14.02
C ARG A 125 15.89 -33.03 13.89
N THR A 126 14.81 -32.78 14.62
CA THR A 126 13.57 -33.54 14.50
C THR A 126 12.98 -33.46 13.09
N LEU A 127 12.98 -32.28 12.47
CA LEU A 127 12.57 -32.16 11.07
C LEU A 127 13.45 -32.98 10.12
N LEU A 128 14.77 -32.96 10.30
CA LEU A 128 15.68 -33.78 9.48
C LEU A 128 15.42 -35.28 9.66
N ARG A 129 15.13 -35.74 10.88
CA ARG A 129 14.73 -37.13 11.15
C ARG A 129 13.42 -37.47 10.42
N PHE A 130 12.40 -36.62 10.53
CA PHE A 130 11.15 -36.80 9.80
C PHE A 130 11.40 -36.93 8.28
N LEU A 131 12.12 -35.98 7.69
CA LEU A 131 12.36 -35.97 6.24
C LEU A 131 13.17 -37.18 5.74
N ARG A 132 14.01 -37.79 6.57
CA ARG A 132 14.82 -38.97 6.23
C ARG A 132 14.03 -40.28 6.29
N HIS A 133 13.09 -40.38 7.23
CA HIS A 133 12.31 -41.61 7.47
C HIS A 133 10.91 -41.57 6.85
N TRP A 134 10.48 -40.41 6.35
CA TRP A 134 9.20 -40.26 5.68
C TRP A 134 9.13 -41.10 4.41
N THR A 135 8.07 -41.89 4.27
CA THR A 135 7.69 -42.57 3.03
C THR A 135 6.20 -42.35 2.77
N ARG A 136 5.78 -42.41 1.51
CA ARG A 136 4.40 -42.12 1.10
C ARG A 136 3.39 -43.12 1.66
N GLU A 137 3.82 -44.36 1.89
CA GLU A 137 2.97 -45.45 2.38
C GLU A 137 2.44 -45.14 3.78
N ARG A 138 3.22 -44.39 4.57
CA ARG A 138 2.85 -43.91 5.91
C ARG A 138 1.73 -42.86 5.92
N PHE A 139 1.32 -42.35 4.75
CA PHE A 139 0.20 -41.41 4.66
C PHE A 139 -1.15 -42.05 5.01
N ALA A 140 -1.26 -43.38 4.94
CA ALA A 140 -2.47 -44.10 5.37
C ALA A 140 -2.63 -44.18 6.91
N GLU A 141 -1.58 -43.84 7.66
CA GLU A 141 -1.54 -43.93 9.12
C GLU A 141 -1.85 -42.57 9.79
N PRO A 142 -2.48 -42.55 10.98
CA PRO A 142 -2.60 -41.33 11.78
C PRO A 142 -1.22 -40.71 12.06
N PRO A 143 -1.10 -39.37 12.09
CA PRO A 143 -2.15 -38.36 12.07
C PRO A 143 -2.53 -37.85 10.67
N PHE A 144 -2.09 -38.53 9.60
CA PHE A 144 -2.33 -38.07 8.23
C PHE A 144 -3.78 -38.31 7.81
N SER A 145 -4.27 -37.43 6.94
CA SER A 145 -5.59 -37.55 6.34
C SER A 145 -5.62 -36.91 4.95
N PRO A 146 -6.56 -37.31 4.07
CA PRO A 146 -6.73 -36.68 2.75
C PRO A 146 -6.99 -35.16 2.80
N ALA A 147 -7.39 -34.61 3.97
CA ALA A 147 -7.59 -33.18 4.15
C ALA A 147 -6.29 -32.35 3.95
N LEU A 148 -5.12 -32.95 4.14
CA LEU A 148 -3.81 -32.31 3.99
C LEU A 148 -3.40 -32.13 2.50
N LEU A 149 -4.02 -32.88 1.58
CA LEU A 149 -3.63 -32.87 0.17
C LEU A 149 -3.91 -31.51 -0.48
N ASP A 150 -2.90 -31.00 -1.18
CA ASP A 150 -2.84 -29.68 -1.79
C ASP A 150 -2.97 -28.49 -0.82
N ARG A 151 -2.71 -28.72 0.47
CA ARG A 151 -2.75 -27.70 1.53
C ARG A 151 -1.36 -27.37 2.05
N THR A 152 -1.22 -26.17 2.59
CA THR A 152 0.02 -25.62 3.17
C THR A 152 0.23 -26.15 4.59
N LEU A 153 1.44 -26.62 4.85
CA LEU A 153 1.91 -27.26 6.07
C LEU A 153 3.08 -26.46 6.63
N ALA A 154 3.11 -26.26 7.94
CA ALA A 154 4.27 -25.82 8.70
C ALA A 154 4.55 -26.82 9.83
N PHE A 155 5.76 -26.82 10.39
CA PHE A 155 6.16 -27.82 11.38
C PHE A 155 6.23 -27.26 12.80
N ARG A 156 5.98 -28.12 13.79
CA ARG A 156 6.13 -27.86 15.23
C ARG A 156 6.84 -29.02 15.89
N LEU A 157 7.52 -28.76 17.00
CA LEU A 157 8.04 -29.79 17.89
C LEU A 157 7.02 -30.00 19.02
N ALA A 158 6.70 -31.25 19.34
CA ALA A 158 5.78 -31.59 20.42
C ALA A 158 6.28 -30.99 21.75
N GLY A 159 5.40 -30.27 22.46
CA GLY A 159 5.72 -29.60 23.73
C GLY A 159 6.53 -28.30 23.61
N ASP A 160 6.88 -27.83 22.40
CA ASP A 160 7.63 -26.59 22.20
C ASP A 160 6.70 -25.36 22.26
N THR A 161 6.98 -24.42 23.17
CA THR A 161 6.18 -23.20 23.34
C THR A 161 6.98 -21.91 23.17
N ASP A 162 6.29 -20.83 22.83
CA ASP A 162 6.81 -19.48 22.80
C ASP A 162 6.86 -18.87 24.21
N ALA A 163 7.41 -17.65 24.31
CA ALA A 163 7.51 -16.93 25.59
C ALA A 163 6.15 -16.59 26.22
N ALA A 164 5.06 -16.66 25.44
CA ALA A 164 3.69 -16.45 25.90
C ALA A 164 2.97 -17.79 26.20
N GLY A 165 3.69 -18.92 26.24
CA GLY A 165 3.14 -20.24 26.50
C GLY A 165 2.31 -20.83 25.34
N ARG A 166 2.31 -20.19 24.17
CA ARG A 166 1.60 -20.70 22.99
C ARG A 166 2.51 -21.67 22.24
N PRO A 167 1.99 -22.74 21.61
CA PRO A 167 2.88 -23.67 20.95
C PRO A 167 3.62 -23.01 19.77
N ARG A 168 4.88 -23.37 19.56
CA ARG A 168 5.81 -22.66 18.66
C ARG A 168 5.99 -23.40 17.34
N PHE A 169 6.10 -22.66 16.23
CA PHE A 169 6.49 -23.25 14.95
C PHE A 169 8.01 -23.33 14.81
N LEU A 170 8.51 -24.33 14.08
CA LEU A 170 9.96 -24.50 13.89
C LEU A 170 10.61 -23.30 13.22
N HIS A 171 9.90 -22.62 12.30
CA HIS A 171 10.41 -21.40 11.64
C HIS A 171 10.50 -20.18 12.56
N ASP A 172 9.88 -20.22 13.74
CA ASP A 172 9.98 -19.17 14.77
C ASP A 172 11.12 -19.41 15.75
N ARG A 173 11.81 -20.56 15.68
CA ARG A 173 12.95 -20.86 16.55
C ARG A 173 14.14 -19.96 16.23
N PRO A 174 14.90 -19.47 17.23
CA PRO A 174 16.05 -18.61 17.00
C PRO A 174 17.08 -19.20 16.02
N ALA A 175 17.39 -20.49 16.14
CA ALA A 175 18.32 -21.17 15.24
C ALA A 175 17.82 -21.21 13.78
N ALA A 176 16.50 -21.41 13.58
CA ALA A 176 15.89 -21.39 12.25
C ALA A 176 15.96 -19.99 11.62
N ARG A 177 15.68 -18.94 12.43
CA ARG A 177 15.75 -17.55 12.00
C ARG A 177 17.18 -17.16 11.60
N ALA A 178 18.17 -17.50 12.42
CA ALA A 178 19.58 -17.23 12.12
C ALA A 178 20.05 -17.90 10.81
N LEU A 179 19.70 -19.17 10.60
CA LEU A 179 20.03 -19.87 9.34
C LEU A 179 19.34 -19.22 8.14
N TRP A 180 18.08 -18.82 8.30
CA TRP A 180 17.32 -18.18 7.24
C TRP A 180 17.85 -16.79 6.89
N GLU A 181 18.25 -15.99 7.89
CA GLU A 181 18.82 -14.65 7.67
C GLU A 181 20.09 -14.72 6.83
N VAL A 182 20.99 -15.67 7.14
CA VAL A 182 22.21 -15.91 6.34
C VAL A 182 21.84 -16.36 4.92
N HIS A 183 20.89 -17.27 4.77
CA HIS A 183 20.46 -17.74 3.45
C HIS A 183 19.79 -16.64 2.61
N ALA A 184 18.93 -15.83 3.24
CA ALA A 184 18.24 -14.71 2.60
C ALA A 184 19.19 -13.58 2.22
N ALA A 185 20.33 -13.44 2.92
CA ALA A 185 21.38 -12.48 2.58
C ALA A 185 22.29 -12.98 1.44
N ASN A 186 22.57 -14.29 1.35
CA ASN A 186 23.51 -14.89 0.39
C ASN A 186 22.93 -15.10 -1.03
N GLY A 187 22.02 -14.24 -1.48
CA GLY A 187 21.58 -14.25 -2.88
C GLY A 187 22.76 -13.89 -3.77
N ASN A 188 23.26 -14.85 -4.58
CA ASN A 188 24.41 -14.72 -5.47
C ASN A 188 24.12 -13.70 -6.60
N ARG A 189 24.06 -12.41 -6.25
CA ARG A 189 23.68 -11.31 -7.12
C ARG A 189 24.77 -10.26 -7.12
N PRO A 190 24.93 -9.53 -8.24
CA PRO A 190 25.89 -8.45 -8.29
C PRO A 190 25.49 -7.38 -7.27
N ASP A 191 26.47 -7.00 -6.45
CA ASP A 191 26.38 -5.84 -5.59
C ASP A 191 26.46 -4.56 -6.43
N ALA A 192 25.61 -3.60 -6.11
CA ALA A 192 25.74 -2.25 -6.63
C ALA A 192 25.26 -1.23 -5.58
N VAL A 193 25.54 0.04 -5.83
CA VAL A 193 25.03 1.13 -5.00
C VAL A 193 23.50 1.21 -5.15
N CYS A 194 22.78 1.02 -4.05
CA CYS A 194 21.34 1.15 -4.02
C CYS A 194 20.92 2.62 -4.14
N LEU A 195 20.08 2.96 -5.12
CA LEU A 195 19.56 4.32 -5.34
C LEU A 195 18.63 4.84 -4.23
N VAL A 196 18.18 3.98 -3.33
CA VAL A 196 17.31 4.35 -2.20
C VAL A 196 18.12 4.63 -0.94
N SER A 197 19.05 3.75 -0.59
CA SER A 197 19.83 3.85 0.65
C SER A 197 21.22 4.47 0.48
N GLY A 198 21.72 4.57 -0.75
CA GLY A 198 23.11 4.98 -1.05
C GLY A 198 24.16 3.93 -0.67
N ARG A 199 23.77 2.77 -0.14
CA ARG A 199 24.69 1.71 0.31
C ARG A 199 24.88 0.65 -0.77
N THR A 200 26.08 0.08 -0.85
CA THR A 200 26.36 -1.11 -1.67
C THR A 200 25.68 -2.34 -1.06
N ALA A 201 24.88 -3.04 -1.86
CA ALA A 201 24.16 -4.24 -1.45
C ALA A 201 23.68 -5.05 -2.68
N PRO A 202 23.24 -6.31 -2.50
CA PRO A 202 22.67 -7.13 -3.56
C PRO A 202 21.43 -6.47 -4.18
N ILE A 203 21.39 -6.38 -5.51
CA ILE A 203 20.31 -5.69 -6.23
C ILE A 203 19.10 -6.58 -6.49
N ALA A 204 17.91 -6.00 -6.30
CA ALA A 204 16.64 -6.62 -6.67
C ALA A 204 16.51 -6.72 -8.19
N ARG A 205 16.59 -7.94 -8.73
CA ARG A 205 16.37 -8.22 -10.15
C ARG A 205 14.93 -7.88 -10.56
N LEU A 206 13.98 -8.22 -9.70
CA LEU A 206 12.56 -7.91 -9.84
C LEU A 206 12.07 -7.21 -8.58
N HIS A 207 11.32 -6.14 -8.78
CA HIS A 207 10.69 -5.39 -7.71
C HIS A 207 9.39 -6.06 -7.23
N PRO A 208 8.93 -5.77 -6.01
CA PRO A 208 7.69 -6.30 -5.46
C PRO A 208 6.47 -5.94 -6.31
N ALA A 209 5.51 -6.86 -6.36
CA ALA A 209 4.18 -6.59 -6.88
C ALA A 209 3.36 -5.82 -5.83
N ILE A 210 2.77 -4.71 -6.25
CA ILE A 210 1.91 -3.86 -5.44
C ILE A 210 0.45 -4.22 -5.71
N LYS A 211 -0.26 -4.62 -4.66
CA LYS A 211 -1.65 -5.07 -4.68
C LYS A 211 -2.55 -3.98 -4.08
N GLY A 212 -3.85 -4.03 -4.37
CA GLY A 212 -4.84 -3.12 -3.76
C GLY A 212 -5.01 -1.76 -4.45
N VAL A 213 -4.30 -1.51 -5.56
CA VAL A 213 -4.57 -0.34 -6.41
C VAL A 213 -5.82 -0.60 -7.24
N SER A 214 -6.81 0.30 -7.16
CA SER A 214 -8.05 0.19 -7.91
C SER A 214 -7.81 0.18 -9.43
N GLY A 215 -8.42 -0.78 -10.13
CA GLY A 215 -8.25 -0.97 -11.57
C GLY A 215 -6.94 -1.65 -12.00
N ALA A 216 -6.05 -1.97 -11.06
CA ALA A 216 -4.89 -2.83 -11.33
C ALA A 216 -5.27 -4.32 -11.24
N ARG A 217 -4.41 -5.20 -11.77
CA ARG A 217 -4.59 -6.65 -11.68
C ARG A 217 -4.58 -7.12 -10.22
N GLU A 218 -5.39 -8.13 -9.88
CA GLU A 218 -5.43 -8.72 -8.53
C GLU A 218 -4.08 -9.30 -8.09
N THR A 219 -3.31 -9.83 -9.04
CA THR A 219 -1.95 -10.34 -8.82
C THR A 219 -0.93 -9.23 -8.53
N GLY A 220 -1.34 -7.98 -8.66
CA GLY A 220 -0.55 -6.77 -8.44
C GLY A 220 0.07 -6.19 -9.71
N ALA A 221 0.53 -4.96 -9.59
CA ALA A 221 1.27 -4.23 -10.63
C ALA A 221 2.62 -3.74 -10.08
N SER A 222 3.56 -3.42 -10.95
CA SER A 222 4.89 -2.99 -10.53
C SER A 222 5.02 -1.47 -10.50
N LEU A 223 5.55 -0.92 -9.41
CA LEU A 223 5.91 0.50 -9.33
C LEU A 223 7.20 0.80 -10.11
N VAL A 224 8.15 -0.15 -10.11
CA VAL A 224 9.39 -0.12 -10.88
C VAL A 224 9.48 -1.43 -11.66
N SER A 225 9.59 -1.37 -12.98
CA SER A 225 9.78 -2.57 -13.79
C SER A 225 10.40 -2.29 -15.16
N PHE A 226 11.21 -3.25 -15.63
CA PHE A 226 11.90 -3.23 -16.93
C PHE A 226 11.71 -4.59 -17.60
N TYR A 227 10.49 -4.90 -18.07
CA TYR A 227 10.13 -6.23 -18.56
C TYR A 227 10.32 -6.44 -20.06
N GLN A 228 10.48 -5.37 -20.87
CA GLN A 228 10.71 -5.45 -22.31
C GLN A 228 12.17 -5.12 -22.65
N ALA A 229 12.68 -5.67 -23.75
CA ALA A 229 14.00 -5.36 -24.27
C ALA A 229 14.19 -3.87 -24.57
N ALA A 230 13.14 -3.18 -25.03
CA ALA A 230 13.15 -1.74 -25.26
C ALA A 230 13.40 -0.90 -23.98
N PHE A 231 13.30 -1.50 -22.79
CA PHE A 231 13.56 -0.83 -21.52
C PHE A 231 14.99 -1.05 -20.99
N THR A 232 15.84 -1.80 -21.71
CA THR A 232 17.24 -2.01 -21.31
C THR A 232 18.09 -0.82 -21.74
N SER A 233 18.96 -0.35 -20.85
CA SER A 233 19.85 0.78 -21.12
C SER A 233 21.26 0.49 -20.60
N HIS A 234 22.30 0.97 -21.30
CA HIS A 234 23.71 0.78 -20.93
C HIS A 234 24.10 -0.68 -20.63
N GLY A 235 23.57 -1.64 -21.40
CA GLY A 235 23.80 -3.08 -21.19
C GLY A 235 23.09 -3.69 -19.97
N LYS A 236 22.35 -2.89 -19.19
CA LYS A 236 21.65 -3.31 -17.98
C LYS A 236 20.28 -3.88 -18.31
N ARG A 237 19.88 -4.95 -17.61
CA ARG A 237 18.61 -5.66 -17.86
C ARG A 237 17.80 -5.70 -16.57
N GLN A 238 16.46 -5.66 -16.71
CA GLN A 238 15.55 -5.77 -15.57
C GLN A 238 15.89 -4.73 -14.47
N GLY A 239 15.90 -5.14 -13.20
CA GLY A 239 16.19 -4.28 -12.04
C GLY A 239 17.56 -3.60 -12.06
N ASP A 240 18.52 -4.09 -12.86
CA ASP A 240 19.84 -3.45 -12.98
C ASP A 240 19.71 -2.02 -13.55
N ASN A 241 18.66 -1.74 -14.34
CA ASN A 241 18.40 -0.40 -14.89
C ASN A 241 18.06 0.65 -13.82
N ALA A 242 17.60 0.24 -12.64
CA ALA A 242 17.37 1.11 -11.49
C ALA A 242 17.79 0.37 -10.22
N PRO A 243 19.10 0.34 -9.91
CA PRO A 243 19.61 -0.53 -8.85
C PRO A 243 19.02 -0.15 -7.49
N VAL A 244 18.14 -1.01 -6.98
CA VAL A 244 17.57 -0.94 -5.63
C VAL A 244 17.91 -2.25 -4.92
N SER A 245 18.45 -2.16 -3.71
CA SER A 245 18.80 -3.34 -2.93
C SER A 245 17.57 -4.21 -2.67
N GLU A 246 17.77 -5.52 -2.51
CA GLU A 246 16.68 -6.44 -2.16
C GLU A 246 15.95 -6.02 -0.88
N ALA A 247 16.70 -5.55 0.11
CA ALA A 247 16.17 -5.00 1.35
C ALA A 247 15.25 -3.81 1.09
N ALA A 248 15.74 -2.76 0.43
CA ALA A 248 14.93 -1.58 0.14
C ALA A 248 13.71 -1.93 -0.72
N ALA A 249 13.89 -2.81 -1.71
CA ALA A 249 12.81 -3.26 -2.59
C ALA A 249 11.69 -3.96 -1.81
N PHE A 250 12.06 -4.88 -0.91
CA PHE A 250 11.10 -5.51 -0.03
C PHE A 250 10.41 -4.51 0.90
N GLN A 251 11.18 -3.65 1.57
CA GLN A 251 10.67 -2.72 2.58
C GLN A 251 9.63 -1.76 1.99
N TYR A 252 9.94 -1.11 0.86
CA TYR A 252 8.98 -0.20 0.25
C TYR A 252 7.74 -0.96 -0.25
N GLY A 253 7.90 -2.18 -0.76
CA GLY A 253 6.80 -3.02 -1.25
C GLY A 253 5.86 -3.47 -0.14
N ALA A 254 6.43 -3.90 0.98
CA ALA A 254 5.67 -4.28 2.17
C ALA A 254 4.92 -3.07 2.76
N ALA A 255 5.59 -1.92 2.90
CA ALA A 255 4.96 -0.69 3.39
C ALA A 255 3.81 -0.24 2.49
N LEU A 256 4.02 -0.20 1.17
CA LEU A 256 2.97 0.24 0.24
C LEU A 256 1.78 -0.73 0.20
N ASN A 257 2.02 -2.04 0.25
CA ASN A 257 0.94 -3.03 0.33
C ASN A 257 0.16 -2.94 1.64
N ALA A 258 0.82 -2.63 2.77
CA ALA A 258 0.13 -2.42 4.05
C ALA A 258 -0.77 -1.17 4.00
N LEU A 259 -0.27 -0.06 3.44
CA LEU A 259 -1.07 1.15 3.25
C LEU A 259 -2.27 0.90 2.31
N LEU A 260 -2.10 0.08 1.27
CA LEU A 260 -3.15 -0.25 0.31
C LEU A 260 -4.12 -1.33 0.79
N ALA A 261 -3.83 -2.01 1.89
CA ALA A 261 -4.65 -3.10 2.40
C ALA A 261 -6.05 -2.59 2.83
N PRO A 262 -7.11 -3.40 2.65
CA PRO A 262 -8.42 -3.09 3.22
C PRO A 262 -8.32 -2.88 4.73
N GLY A 263 -8.95 -1.82 5.25
CA GLY A 263 -8.94 -1.50 6.68
C GLY A 263 -7.69 -0.78 7.19
N SER A 264 -6.73 -0.40 6.32
CA SER A 264 -5.53 0.33 6.74
C SER A 264 -5.80 1.71 7.36
N GLY A 265 -6.97 2.30 7.09
CA GLY A 265 -7.33 3.67 7.50
C GLY A 265 -6.56 4.78 6.74
N CYS A 266 -5.54 4.39 5.97
CA CYS A 266 -4.57 5.29 5.32
C CYS A 266 -4.69 5.29 3.79
N ARG A 267 -5.89 4.96 3.28
CA ARG A 267 -6.20 4.82 1.86
C ARG A 267 -7.56 5.43 1.54
N LEU A 268 -7.63 6.14 0.42
CA LEU A 268 -8.86 6.68 -0.17
C LEU A 268 -8.78 6.65 -1.71
N ARG A 269 -9.92 6.86 -2.37
CA ARG A 269 -10.01 6.87 -3.83
C ARG A 269 -10.52 8.22 -4.33
N ILE A 270 -9.74 8.89 -5.17
CA ILE A 270 -10.13 10.17 -5.79
C ILE A 270 -10.15 9.95 -7.31
N GLY A 271 -11.34 9.92 -7.89
CA GLY A 271 -11.53 9.51 -9.29
C GLY A 271 -11.03 8.09 -9.56
N ASP A 272 -10.10 7.95 -10.51
CA ASP A 272 -9.42 6.67 -10.83
C ASP A 272 -8.20 6.39 -9.93
N THR A 273 -7.80 7.34 -9.09
CA THR A 273 -6.52 7.32 -8.39
C THR A 273 -6.68 6.76 -6.98
N SER A 274 -5.91 5.70 -6.68
CA SER A 274 -5.74 5.19 -5.31
C SER A 274 -4.76 6.08 -4.58
N THR A 275 -5.22 6.79 -3.56
CA THR A 275 -4.40 7.70 -2.76
C THR A 275 -4.09 7.05 -1.42
N VAL A 276 -2.81 6.95 -1.09
CA VAL A 276 -2.35 6.54 0.23
C VAL A 276 -1.61 7.69 0.90
N PHE A 277 -1.64 7.71 2.22
CA PHE A 277 -0.96 8.73 3.00
C PHE A 277 -0.44 8.14 4.31
N TRP A 278 0.61 8.73 4.86
CA TRP A 278 1.15 8.34 6.15
C TRP A 278 1.93 9.51 6.76
N ALA A 279 1.96 9.57 8.09
CA ALA A 279 2.73 10.56 8.81
C ALA A 279 4.03 9.96 9.37
N ASP A 280 5.03 10.82 9.51
CA ASP A 280 6.28 10.49 10.19
C ASP A 280 6.07 10.54 11.71
N ALA A 281 6.37 9.44 12.38
CA ALA A 281 6.27 9.31 13.83
C ALA A 281 7.64 9.37 14.52
N ALA A 282 8.74 9.55 13.78
CA ALA A 282 10.09 9.48 14.33
C ALA A 282 10.41 10.62 15.31
N VAL A 283 9.90 11.82 15.04
CA VAL A 283 10.20 13.03 15.82
C VAL A 283 9.11 13.33 16.85
N HIS A 284 7.84 13.31 16.42
CA HIS A 284 6.68 13.73 17.24
C HIS A 284 5.90 12.55 17.86
N GLY A 285 6.37 11.32 17.66
CA GLY A 285 5.74 10.13 18.22
C GLY A 285 4.49 9.65 17.47
N GLU A 286 3.94 8.53 17.95
CA GLU A 286 2.87 7.79 17.27
C GLU A 286 1.50 8.49 17.37
N ALA A 287 1.22 9.16 18.48
CA ALA A 287 -0.06 9.85 18.69
C ALA A 287 -0.23 11.02 17.72
N ALA A 288 0.78 11.89 17.61
CA ALA A 288 0.79 13.02 16.69
C ALA A 288 0.69 12.57 15.22
N ALA A 289 1.43 11.52 14.85
CA ALA A 289 1.35 10.93 13.51
C ALA A 289 -0.06 10.45 13.17
N ARG A 290 -0.74 9.75 14.11
CA ARG A 290 -2.11 9.27 13.91
C ARG A 290 -3.13 10.41 13.81
N GLN A 291 -2.97 11.48 14.58
CA GLN A 291 -3.84 12.66 14.48
C GLN A 291 -3.73 13.31 13.10
N VAL A 292 -2.51 13.44 12.56
CA VAL A 292 -2.30 13.96 11.19
C VAL A 292 -2.83 13.01 10.12
N GLU A 293 -2.68 11.70 10.30
CA GLU A 293 -3.30 10.70 9.40
C GLU A 293 -4.83 10.82 9.40
N ALA A 294 -5.44 10.98 10.58
CA ALA A 294 -6.88 11.19 10.72
C ALA A 294 -7.34 12.50 10.07
N LEU A 295 -6.57 13.59 10.22
CA LEU A 295 -6.83 14.87 9.55
C LEU A 295 -6.83 14.70 8.03
N VAL A 296 -5.80 14.07 7.47
CA VAL A 296 -5.68 13.86 6.02
C VAL A 296 -6.83 12.99 5.50
N ALA A 297 -7.17 11.93 6.23
CA ALA A 297 -8.32 11.09 5.92
C ALA A 297 -9.61 11.90 5.89
N ALA A 298 -9.87 12.74 6.91
CA ALA A 298 -11.08 13.53 7.04
C ALA A 298 -11.22 14.61 5.95
N VAL A 299 -10.14 15.36 5.66
CA VAL A 299 -10.15 16.41 4.63
C VAL A 299 -10.36 15.83 3.24
N LEU A 300 -9.64 14.75 2.92
CA LEU A 300 -9.61 14.18 1.57
C LEU A 300 -10.71 13.15 1.32
N LEU A 301 -11.50 12.80 2.34
CA LEU A 301 -12.57 11.82 2.23
C LEU A 301 -13.52 12.22 1.09
N PRO A 302 -13.63 11.40 0.04
CA PRO A 302 -14.49 11.71 -1.08
C PRO A 302 -15.94 11.86 -0.62
N THR A 303 -16.54 13.01 -0.94
CA THR A 303 -17.97 13.25 -0.79
C THR A 303 -18.66 13.07 -2.13
N GLY A 304 -19.97 12.81 -2.10
CA GLY A 304 -20.79 12.70 -3.31
C GLY A 304 -20.93 14.04 -4.06
N PRO A 305 -21.83 14.11 -5.06
CA PRO A 305 -22.14 15.38 -5.71
C PRO A 305 -22.61 16.41 -4.66
N PRO A 306 -22.42 17.72 -4.93
CA PRO A 306 -22.87 18.77 -4.05
C PRO A 306 -24.36 18.60 -3.73
N ASP A 307 -24.71 18.42 -2.46
CA ASP A 307 -26.10 18.25 -2.03
C ASP A 307 -26.35 19.13 -0.81
N ARG A 308 -27.12 20.20 -0.99
CA ARG A 308 -27.41 21.19 0.07
C ARG A 308 -28.18 20.59 1.27
N GLN A 309 -28.92 19.50 1.07
CA GLN A 309 -29.66 18.80 2.13
C GLN A 309 -28.78 17.75 2.82
N ARG A 310 -28.06 16.90 2.07
CA ARG A 310 -27.19 15.85 2.63
C ARG A 310 -25.91 16.38 3.25
N ASP A 311 -25.32 17.43 2.68
CA ASP A 311 -24.23 18.18 3.31
C ASP A 311 -24.71 19.12 4.42
N GLY A 312 -26.02 19.07 4.73
CA GLY A 312 -26.73 19.91 5.68
C GLY A 312 -27.22 19.20 6.94
N GLY A 313 -26.59 18.11 7.38
CA GLY A 313 -26.74 17.71 8.78
C GLY A 313 -26.06 18.75 9.66
N ASP A 314 -26.73 19.25 10.71
CA ASP A 314 -26.21 20.21 11.72
C ASP A 314 -24.99 19.70 12.52
N ARG A 315 -24.37 18.59 12.10
CA ARG A 315 -23.15 18.09 12.74
C ARG A 315 -21.99 19.01 12.36
N PRO A 316 -21.35 19.65 13.36
CA PRO A 316 -20.13 20.41 13.12
C PRO A 316 -19.09 19.52 12.45
N ASP A 317 -18.50 19.98 11.34
CA ASP A 317 -17.30 19.39 10.74
C ASP A 317 -16.14 20.33 11.06
N PRO A 318 -15.44 20.14 12.20
CA PRO A 318 -14.36 21.04 12.60
C PRO A 318 -13.22 21.05 11.59
N VAL A 319 -13.11 20.02 10.75
CA VAL A 319 -12.06 19.85 9.74
C VAL A 319 -12.39 20.56 8.44
N ARG A 320 -13.67 20.76 8.09
CA ARG A 320 -14.10 21.51 6.90
C ARG A 320 -15.13 22.56 7.32
N SER A 321 -14.67 23.63 7.94
CA SER A 321 -15.49 24.84 8.20
C SER A 321 -15.03 25.99 7.31
N TRP A 322 -15.86 26.97 6.98
CA TRP A 322 -15.36 28.20 6.31
C TRP A 322 -14.67 29.16 7.30
N ASP A 323 -14.95 29.01 8.60
CA ASP A 323 -14.52 29.96 9.66
C ASP A 323 -13.00 29.97 9.89
N TRP A 324 -12.30 28.91 9.52
CA TRP A 324 -10.85 28.80 9.67
C TRP A 324 -10.02 29.58 8.64
N LEU A 325 -10.65 30.11 7.58
CA LEU A 325 -9.90 30.72 6.47
C LEU A 325 -9.06 31.91 6.95
N ASP A 326 -9.60 32.65 7.91
CA ASP A 326 -8.97 33.86 8.45
C ASP A 326 -7.99 33.56 9.59
N ALA A 327 -8.00 32.35 10.17
CA ALA A 327 -7.08 31.94 11.23
C ALA A 327 -5.69 31.59 10.67
N PRO A 328 -4.57 31.86 11.39
CA PRO A 328 -3.24 31.42 10.97
C PRO A 328 -3.10 29.88 11.05
N SER A 329 -2.17 29.30 10.28
CA SER A 329 -2.01 27.84 10.17
C SER A 329 -1.75 27.15 11.51
N ALA A 330 -0.92 27.75 12.39
CA ALA A 330 -0.71 27.27 13.75
C ALA A 330 -2.00 27.27 14.59
N GLY A 331 -2.83 28.31 14.45
CA GLY A 331 -4.14 28.39 15.12
C GLY A 331 -5.11 27.31 14.64
N ARG A 332 -5.12 27.04 13.32
CA ARG A 332 -5.91 25.94 12.73
C ARG A 332 -5.43 24.58 13.24
N ALA A 333 -4.11 24.38 13.28
CA ALA A 333 -3.50 23.14 13.77
C ALA A 333 -3.88 22.88 15.24
N ALA A 334 -3.78 23.91 16.09
CA ALA A 334 -4.19 23.83 17.49
C ALA A 334 -5.68 23.51 17.65
N ALA A 335 -6.56 24.15 16.88
CA ALA A 335 -8.01 23.89 16.92
C ALA A 335 -8.36 22.45 16.52
N LEU A 336 -7.55 21.84 15.66
CA LEU A 336 -7.71 20.45 15.21
C LEU A 336 -6.93 19.44 16.06
N GLY A 337 -6.21 19.90 17.08
CA GLY A 337 -5.37 19.05 17.93
C GLY A 337 -4.26 18.34 17.15
N VAL A 338 -3.71 18.99 16.12
CA VAL A 338 -2.61 18.45 15.29
C VAL A 338 -1.34 19.26 15.47
N GLU A 339 -0.19 18.57 15.47
CA GLU A 339 1.11 19.23 15.48
C GLU A 339 1.50 19.68 14.06
N PRO A 340 1.72 20.99 13.81
CA PRO A 340 1.92 21.51 12.46
C PRO A 340 3.21 21.04 11.80
N GLU A 341 4.23 20.69 12.57
CA GLU A 341 5.56 20.28 12.06
C GLU A 341 5.62 18.80 11.64
N VAL A 342 4.61 18.00 12.00
CA VAL A 342 4.56 16.58 11.64
C VAL A 342 4.54 16.44 10.12
N ARG A 343 5.53 15.72 9.60
CA ARG A 343 5.65 15.46 8.17
C ARG A 343 4.63 14.41 7.73
N VAL A 344 3.89 14.71 6.69
CA VAL A 344 2.96 13.82 6.00
C VAL A 344 3.43 13.56 4.57
N CYS A 345 3.31 12.30 4.16
CA CYS A 345 3.52 11.84 2.80
C CYS A 345 2.18 11.48 2.18
N ILE A 346 1.94 11.93 0.94
CA ILE A 346 0.70 11.64 0.18
C ILE A 346 1.10 11.16 -1.22
N LEU A 347 0.61 9.99 -1.61
CA LEU A 347 0.95 9.31 -2.86
C LEU A 347 -0.32 8.90 -3.61
N GLY A 348 -0.47 9.38 -4.85
CA GLY A 348 -1.55 9.00 -5.77
C GLY A 348 -1.06 8.02 -6.83
N LEU A 349 -1.68 6.85 -6.90
CA LEU A 349 -1.36 5.77 -7.83
C LEU A 349 -2.54 5.47 -8.77
N ALA A 350 -2.25 5.33 -10.06
CA ALA A 350 -3.21 4.87 -11.06
C ALA A 350 -2.67 3.64 -11.80
N PRO A 351 -3.54 2.73 -12.26
CA PRO A 351 -3.13 1.58 -13.06
C PRO A 351 -2.66 2.03 -14.46
N ASN A 352 -1.62 1.37 -14.96
CA ASN A 352 -1.14 1.52 -16.34
C ASN A 352 -0.66 0.16 -16.88
N GLY A 353 -1.62 -0.70 -17.22
CA GLY A 353 -1.37 -2.09 -17.60
C GLY A 353 -0.65 -2.86 -16.48
N PRO A 354 0.55 -3.42 -16.72
CA PRO A 354 1.32 -4.12 -15.68
C PRO A 354 2.08 -3.17 -14.73
N ARG A 355 2.06 -1.86 -14.99
CA ARG A 355 2.77 -0.83 -14.22
C ARG A 355 1.81 0.05 -13.44
N LEU A 356 2.34 0.70 -12.41
CA LEU A 356 1.67 1.77 -11.71
C LEU A 356 2.21 3.12 -12.15
N SER A 357 1.32 4.06 -12.42
CA SER A 357 1.66 5.46 -12.69
C SER A 357 1.51 6.28 -11.41
N VAL A 358 2.55 7.02 -11.04
CA VAL A 358 2.49 8.00 -9.95
C VAL A 358 1.81 9.26 -10.49
N ARG A 359 0.56 9.51 -10.07
CA ARG A 359 -0.21 10.71 -10.46
C ARG A 359 0.27 11.93 -9.68
N PHE A 360 0.57 11.77 -8.40
CA PHE A 360 1.15 12.82 -7.58
C PHE A 360 1.90 12.19 -6.41
N TRP A 361 2.93 12.89 -5.95
CA TRP A 361 3.72 12.55 -4.78
C TRP A 361 4.02 13.85 -4.05
N GLN A 362 3.66 13.93 -2.77
CA GLN A 362 3.88 15.11 -1.96
C GLN A 362 4.40 14.74 -0.57
N VAL A 363 5.41 15.47 -0.14
CA VAL A 363 5.95 15.44 1.22
C VAL A 363 5.88 16.85 1.75
N LEU A 364 5.16 17.05 2.83
CA LEU A 364 4.94 18.35 3.44
C LEU A 364 4.65 18.18 4.94
N THR A 365 4.63 19.28 5.69
CA THR A 365 4.18 19.25 7.08
C THR A 365 2.66 19.39 7.17
N ALA A 366 2.06 19.04 8.31
CA ALA A 366 0.63 19.22 8.55
C ALA A 366 0.22 20.71 8.44
N GLY A 367 1.05 21.63 8.94
CA GLY A 367 0.84 23.07 8.81
C GLY A 367 0.83 23.52 7.35
N ALA A 368 1.81 23.08 6.55
CA ALA A 368 1.85 23.38 5.12
C ALA A 368 0.65 22.78 4.37
N LEU A 369 0.11 21.63 4.83
CA LEU A 369 -1.08 21.03 4.24
C LEU A 369 -2.30 21.92 4.50
N LEU A 370 -2.49 22.35 5.75
CA LEU A 370 -3.56 23.25 6.14
C LEU A 370 -3.51 24.60 5.40
N GLU A 371 -2.31 25.12 5.13
CA GLU A 371 -2.14 26.34 4.31
C GLU A 371 -2.54 26.12 2.85
N ARG A 372 -2.11 25.02 2.24
CA ARG A 372 -2.47 24.66 0.86
C ARG A 372 -3.97 24.49 0.70
N LEU A 373 -4.61 23.88 1.69
CA LEU A 373 -6.05 23.66 1.72
C LEU A 373 -6.83 24.95 1.97
N ALA A 374 -6.43 25.78 2.92
CA ALA A 374 -7.06 27.08 3.16
C ALA A 374 -6.98 27.97 1.91
N ALA A 375 -5.81 28.07 1.29
CA ALA A 375 -5.66 28.80 0.03
C ALA A 375 -6.51 28.20 -1.11
N HIS A 376 -6.70 26.88 -1.13
CA HIS A 376 -7.57 26.21 -2.10
C HIS A 376 -9.04 26.56 -1.92
N TRP A 377 -9.53 26.56 -0.69
CA TRP A 377 -10.93 26.90 -0.42
C TRP A 377 -11.21 28.38 -0.54
N ASP A 378 -10.25 29.24 -0.20
CA ASP A 378 -10.37 30.68 -0.45
C ASP A 378 -10.50 30.99 -1.96
N ASP A 379 -9.70 30.31 -2.79
CA ASP A 379 -9.83 30.42 -4.26
C ASP A 379 -11.26 30.03 -4.73
N LEU A 380 -11.93 29.09 -4.05
CA LEU A 380 -13.30 28.61 -4.36
C LEU A 380 -14.43 29.44 -3.74
N ARG A 381 -14.13 30.33 -2.77
CA ARG A 381 -15.15 31.02 -1.98
C ARG A 381 -16.05 31.89 -2.86
N LEU A 382 -17.36 31.73 -2.76
CA LEU A 382 -18.36 32.57 -3.42
C LEU A 382 -19.27 33.22 -2.37
N GLU A 383 -19.93 34.31 -2.74
CA GLU A 383 -21.00 34.92 -1.97
C GLU A 383 -22.27 34.97 -2.83
N PRO A 384 -23.34 34.21 -2.49
CA PRO A 384 -23.40 33.20 -1.43
C PRO A 384 -22.53 31.95 -1.72
N PRO A 385 -22.09 31.20 -0.69
CA PRO A 385 -21.25 30.01 -0.88
C PRO A 385 -21.89 28.94 -1.76
N ALA A 386 -21.11 28.36 -2.68
CA ALA A 386 -21.53 27.22 -3.50
C ALA A 386 -21.77 25.94 -2.67
N TRP A 387 -21.06 25.80 -1.54
CA TRP A 387 -21.22 24.72 -0.58
C TRP A 387 -21.36 25.28 0.84
N LYS A 388 -22.19 24.64 1.67
CA LYS A 388 -22.35 24.98 3.09
C LYS A 388 -21.04 24.89 3.88
N ARG A 389 -20.18 23.94 3.48
CA ARG A 389 -18.83 23.72 4.02
C ARG A 389 -17.83 23.59 2.88
N PRO A 390 -16.53 23.83 3.11
CA PRO A 390 -15.50 23.59 2.12
C PRO A 390 -15.60 22.18 1.50
N PRO A 391 -15.65 22.05 0.17
CA PRO A 391 -15.80 20.76 -0.48
C PRO A 391 -14.52 19.91 -0.40
N ALA A 392 -14.69 18.58 -0.36
CA ALA A 392 -13.60 17.67 -0.61
C ALA A 392 -13.13 17.79 -2.08
N PRO A 393 -11.85 17.53 -2.40
CA PRO A 393 -11.35 17.65 -3.77
C PRO A 393 -12.14 16.84 -4.81
N ALA A 394 -12.62 15.65 -4.44
CA ALA A 394 -13.41 14.80 -5.33
C ALA A 394 -14.79 15.42 -5.69
N ALA A 395 -15.37 16.23 -4.79
CA ALA A 395 -16.67 16.87 -5.01
C ALA A 395 -16.61 17.87 -6.17
N LEU A 396 -15.47 18.54 -6.36
CA LEU A 396 -15.25 19.51 -7.43
C LEU A 396 -15.34 18.87 -8.82
N LEU A 397 -15.01 17.58 -8.93
CA LEU A 397 -15.03 16.85 -10.19
C LEU A 397 -16.45 16.64 -10.73
N TYR A 398 -17.47 16.69 -9.87
CA TYR A 398 -18.87 16.58 -10.31
C TYR A 398 -19.33 17.76 -11.15
N ALA A 399 -18.67 18.93 -11.05
CA ALA A 399 -18.92 20.06 -11.94
C ALA A 399 -18.58 19.75 -13.42
N LEU A 400 -17.80 18.68 -13.65
CA LEU A 400 -17.39 18.21 -14.98
C LEU A 400 -18.27 17.08 -15.51
N ALA A 401 -19.11 16.49 -14.65
CA ALA A 401 -19.93 15.33 -14.96
C ALA A 401 -21.05 15.73 -15.94
N ARG A 402 -21.09 15.08 -17.09
CA ARG A 402 -22.15 15.26 -18.09
C ARG A 402 -23.48 14.83 -17.50
N GLN A 403 -24.44 15.74 -17.42
CA GLN A 403 -25.76 15.50 -16.82
C GLN A 403 -25.67 14.94 -15.38
N GLY A 404 -24.62 15.30 -14.62
CA GLY A 404 -24.39 14.81 -13.26
C GLY A 404 -23.92 13.35 -13.16
N ARG A 405 -23.66 12.67 -14.29
CA ARG A 405 -23.25 11.26 -14.34
C ARG A 405 -21.77 11.08 -13.98
N PRO A 406 -21.41 10.47 -12.83
CA PRO A 406 -20.03 10.44 -12.35
C PRO A 406 -19.07 9.67 -13.25
N GLU A 407 -19.56 8.67 -13.98
CA GLU A 407 -18.77 7.86 -14.92
C GLU A 407 -18.26 8.66 -16.13
N THR A 408 -18.80 9.86 -16.36
CA THR A 408 -18.38 10.75 -17.46
C THR A 408 -17.27 11.71 -17.08
N ILE A 409 -16.88 11.74 -15.80
CA ILE A 409 -15.80 12.57 -15.29
C ILE A 409 -14.47 12.09 -15.90
N PRO A 410 -13.69 12.96 -16.56
CA PRO A 410 -12.39 12.57 -17.11
C PRO A 410 -11.45 12.11 -15.99
N SER A 411 -11.00 10.86 -16.07
CA SER A 411 -10.28 10.19 -14.99
C SER A 411 -8.95 10.86 -14.63
N GLN A 412 -8.21 11.36 -15.63
CA GLN A 412 -6.91 12.00 -15.39
C GLN A 412 -7.01 13.30 -14.56
N LEU A 413 -8.12 14.04 -14.69
CA LEU A 413 -8.30 15.34 -14.04
C LEU A 413 -8.35 15.24 -12.52
N ALA A 414 -8.77 14.11 -11.98
CA ALA A 414 -8.77 13.85 -10.54
C ALA A 414 -7.35 13.96 -9.94
N GLY A 415 -6.38 13.29 -10.58
CA GLY A 415 -4.99 13.31 -10.15
C GLY A 415 -4.33 14.67 -10.36
N GLU A 416 -4.65 15.36 -11.45
CA GLU A 416 -4.09 16.69 -11.75
C GLU A 416 -4.65 17.78 -10.83
N LEU A 417 -5.95 17.74 -10.52
CA LEU A 417 -6.59 18.60 -9.52
C LEU A 417 -5.94 18.38 -8.15
N MET A 418 -5.80 17.13 -7.72
CA MET A 418 -5.13 16.80 -6.46
C MET A 418 -3.68 17.30 -6.43
N ARG A 419 -2.94 17.15 -7.54
CA ARG A 419 -1.59 17.70 -7.65
C ARG A 419 -1.58 19.21 -7.46
N ALA A 420 -2.48 19.95 -8.10
CA ALA A 420 -2.57 21.41 -7.99
C ALA A 420 -2.91 21.86 -6.55
N ILE A 421 -3.86 21.17 -5.90
CA ILE A 421 -4.23 21.44 -4.50
C ILE A 421 -3.04 21.17 -3.59
N LEU A 422 -2.47 19.96 -3.68
CA LEU A 422 -1.41 19.54 -2.79
C LEU A 422 -0.07 20.21 -3.08
N THR A 423 0.16 20.87 -4.22
CA THR A 423 1.40 21.63 -4.46
C THR A 423 1.22 23.14 -4.25
N GLY A 424 -0.03 23.63 -4.24
CA GLY A 424 -0.33 25.05 -4.37
C GLY A 424 -0.09 25.60 -5.79
N GLY A 425 0.19 24.73 -6.77
CA GLY A 425 0.42 25.11 -8.16
C GLY A 425 -0.86 25.47 -8.92
N ARG A 426 -0.70 25.95 -10.16
CA ARG A 426 -1.80 26.27 -11.07
C ARG A 426 -2.70 25.05 -11.29
N TYR A 427 -4.00 25.28 -11.36
CA TYR A 427 -4.91 24.25 -11.82
C TYR A 427 -4.68 23.95 -13.31
N PRO A 428 -4.93 22.71 -13.75
CA PRO A 428 -4.93 22.37 -15.17
C PRO A 428 -5.94 23.22 -15.96
N ARG A 429 -5.50 23.84 -17.06
CA ARG A 429 -6.41 24.61 -17.95
C ARG A 429 -7.52 23.73 -18.53
N THR A 430 -7.26 22.43 -18.65
CA THR A 430 -8.25 21.41 -19.05
C THR A 430 -9.45 21.36 -18.13
N LEU A 431 -9.32 21.71 -16.83
CA LEU A 431 -10.48 21.85 -15.94
C LEU A 431 -11.41 22.97 -16.40
N LEU A 432 -10.85 24.15 -16.72
CA LEU A 432 -11.65 25.29 -17.20
C LEU A 432 -12.32 24.95 -18.53
N THR A 433 -11.58 24.35 -19.47
CA THR A 433 -12.13 23.91 -20.75
C THR A 433 -13.28 22.92 -20.56
N ALA A 434 -13.13 21.96 -19.65
CA ALA A 434 -14.17 20.97 -19.36
C ALA A 434 -15.43 21.62 -18.76
N VAL A 435 -15.28 22.57 -17.83
CA VAL A 435 -16.42 23.32 -17.27
C VAL A 435 -17.13 24.13 -18.36
N ILE A 436 -16.39 24.89 -19.17
CA ILE A 436 -16.97 25.70 -20.27
C ILE A 436 -17.70 24.80 -21.28
N GLN A 437 -17.17 23.62 -21.61
CA GLN A 437 -17.84 22.68 -22.49
C GLN A 437 -19.16 22.16 -21.90
N ARG A 438 -19.28 22.00 -20.58
CA ARG A 438 -20.56 21.66 -19.93
C ARG A 438 -21.56 22.80 -20.06
N LEU A 439 -21.14 24.03 -19.78
CA LEU A 439 -21.99 25.22 -19.92
C LEU A 439 -22.48 25.41 -21.37
N ARG A 440 -21.58 25.25 -22.36
CA ARG A 440 -21.93 25.33 -23.80
C ARG A 440 -22.86 24.19 -24.25
N ALA A 441 -22.84 23.06 -23.56
CA ALA A 441 -23.75 21.95 -23.82
C ALA A 441 -25.15 22.15 -23.21
N GLY A 442 -25.42 23.31 -22.59
CA GLY A 442 -26.71 23.65 -22.01
C GLY A 442 -26.88 23.26 -20.54
N GLU A 443 -25.82 22.84 -19.85
CA GLU A 443 -25.88 22.64 -18.40
C GLU A 443 -25.89 23.99 -17.66
N PRO A 444 -26.65 24.12 -16.55
CA PRO A 444 -26.83 25.40 -15.88
C PRO A 444 -25.53 25.91 -15.23
N PRO A 445 -25.31 27.23 -15.20
CA PRO A 445 -24.21 27.85 -14.46
C PRO A 445 -24.49 27.83 -12.95
N ASP A 446 -24.32 26.66 -12.34
CA ASP A 446 -24.51 26.47 -10.90
C ASP A 446 -23.31 26.97 -10.07
N GLY A 447 -23.52 27.08 -8.76
CA GLY A 447 -22.50 27.50 -7.80
C GLY A 447 -21.19 26.71 -7.93
N PRO A 448 -21.22 25.36 -7.97
CA PRO A 448 -20.01 24.55 -8.17
C PRO A 448 -19.20 24.88 -9.43
N ARG A 449 -19.86 25.03 -10.59
CA ARG A 449 -19.17 25.41 -11.84
C ARG A 449 -18.60 26.83 -11.76
N ALA A 450 -19.38 27.78 -11.22
CA ALA A 450 -18.93 29.15 -11.02
C ALA A 450 -17.71 29.24 -10.08
N ALA A 451 -17.75 28.52 -8.95
CA ALA A 451 -16.67 28.49 -7.97
C ALA A 451 -15.39 27.88 -8.57
N LEU A 452 -15.52 26.81 -9.36
CA LEU A 452 -14.37 26.20 -10.02
C LEU A 452 -13.74 27.13 -11.07
N CYS A 453 -14.56 27.82 -11.88
CA CYS A 453 -14.08 28.85 -12.80
C CYS A 453 -13.34 29.96 -12.05
N LYS A 454 -13.95 30.51 -10.99
CA LYS A 454 -13.31 31.53 -10.12
C LYS A 454 -11.98 31.02 -9.59
N ALA A 455 -11.95 29.82 -9.00
CA ALA A 455 -10.75 29.29 -8.38
C ALA A 455 -9.58 29.16 -9.38
N ILE A 456 -9.87 28.80 -10.63
CA ILE A 456 -8.85 28.72 -11.68
C ILE A 456 -8.28 30.11 -12.00
N LEU A 457 -9.15 31.09 -12.24
CA LEU A 457 -8.74 32.47 -12.58
C LEU A 457 -8.06 33.17 -11.40
N GLN A 458 -8.63 33.08 -10.20
CA GLN A 458 -8.10 33.65 -8.96
C GLN A 458 -6.71 33.10 -8.65
N ARG A 459 -6.54 31.78 -8.75
CA ARG A 459 -5.24 31.16 -8.50
C ARG A 459 -4.20 31.57 -9.54
N GLU A 460 -4.59 31.67 -10.81
CA GLU A 460 -3.70 32.15 -11.87
C GLU A 460 -3.26 33.60 -11.62
N ALA A 461 -4.19 34.49 -11.30
CA ALA A 461 -3.89 35.88 -10.93
C ALA A 461 -2.97 35.96 -9.71
N ARG A 462 -3.28 35.22 -8.64
CA ARG A 462 -2.49 35.17 -7.39
C ARG A 462 -1.06 34.68 -7.64
N LEU A 463 -0.87 33.65 -8.46
CA LEU A 463 0.45 33.12 -8.79
C LEU A 463 1.21 34.01 -9.78
N HIS A 464 0.52 34.70 -10.68
CA HIS A 464 1.13 35.67 -11.58
C HIS A 464 1.67 36.89 -10.82
N ARG A 465 0.87 37.47 -9.91
CA ARG A 465 1.29 38.59 -9.03
C ARG A 465 2.48 38.24 -8.13
N ARG A 466 2.60 36.97 -7.70
CA ARG A 466 3.78 36.51 -6.93
C ARG A 466 5.06 36.41 -7.78
N GLY A 467 4.94 36.21 -9.09
CA GLY A 467 6.07 36.12 -10.02
C GLY A 467 6.48 37.45 -10.65
N VAL A 468 5.55 38.42 -10.70
CA VAL A 468 5.76 39.78 -11.19
C VAL A 468 5.64 40.70 -9.97
N ALA A 469 6.72 40.88 -9.22
CA ALA A 469 6.73 41.82 -8.10
C ALA A 469 6.68 43.27 -8.63
N ASP A 470 5.49 43.72 -9.03
CA ASP A 470 5.17 45.13 -9.23
C ASP A 470 4.45 45.64 -7.96
N PRO A 471 5.08 46.52 -7.16
CA PRO A 471 4.52 47.08 -5.93
C PRO A 471 3.22 47.88 -6.13
N SER A 472 2.86 48.21 -7.38
CA SER A 472 1.65 49.00 -7.70
C SER A 472 0.36 48.17 -7.77
N THR A 473 0.44 46.83 -7.74
CA THR A 473 -0.75 45.97 -7.78
C THR A 473 -1.26 45.66 -6.38
N ASN A 474 -2.36 46.32 -5.99
CA ASN A 474 -2.98 46.16 -4.68
C ASN A 474 -3.31 44.67 -4.39
N PRO A 475 -2.74 44.05 -3.34
CA PRO A 475 -2.84 42.60 -3.11
C PRO A 475 -4.25 42.11 -2.77
N ILE A 476 -5.20 43.01 -2.53
CA ILE A 476 -6.52 42.72 -1.94
C ILE A 476 -7.64 42.49 -2.97
N GLN A 477 -7.48 42.92 -4.23
CA GLN A 477 -8.53 42.69 -5.24
C GLN A 477 -8.45 41.26 -5.81
N GLY A 478 -9.27 40.36 -5.27
CA GLY A 478 -9.62 39.11 -5.95
C GLY A 478 -10.41 39.37 -7.23
N VAL A 479 -10.53 38.35 -8.09
CA VAL A 479 -11.43 38.39 -9.25
C VAL A 479 -12.85 38.63 -8.72
N PRO A 480 -13.47 39.78 -9.01
CA PRO A 480 -14.82 40.06 -8.56
C PRO A 480 -15.78 39.08 -9.23
N VAL A 481 -16.53 38.35 -8.40
CA VAL A 481 -17.56 37.39 -8.85
C VAL A 481 -18.89 37.61 -8.13
N SER A 482 -18.91 38.49 -7.12
CA SER A 482 -20.14 39.06 -6.60
C SER A 482 -20.69 40.05 -7.62
N LEU A 483 -22.01 40.09 -7.75
CA LEU A 483 -22.68 41.12 -8.53
C LEU A 483 -22.34 42.48 -7.92
N ASP A 484 -21.49 43.26 -8.58
CA ASP A 484 -21.23 44.64 -8.17
C ASP A 484 -22.48 45.45 -8.52
N ARG A 485 -23.31 45.73 -7.51
CA ARG A 485 -24.53 46.52 -7.68
C ARG A 485 -24.24 47.99 -8.01
N THR A 486 -22.97 48.40 -7.98
CA THR A 486 -22.51 49.74 -8.33
C THR A 486 -21.86 49.82 -9.72
N GLU A 487 -21.55 48.69 -10.35
CA GLU A 487 -21.27 48.65 -11.79
C GLU A 487 -22.61 48.79 -12.55
N SER A 488 -22.90 50.02 -12.98
CA SER A 488 -23.90 50.28 -14.02
C SER A 488 -23.23 50.12 -15.38
N ASP A 489 -23.83 49.31 -16.27
CA ASP A 489 -23.44 49.17 -17.68
C ASP A 489 -23.26 50.52 -18.42
#